data_AF-A0A9N9TPE3-F1
#
_entry.id   AF-A0A9N9TPE3-F1
#
_cell.length_a   1.000
_cell.length_b   1.000
_cell.length_c   1.000
_cell.angle_alpha   90.00
_cell.angle_beta   90.00
_cell.angle_gamma   90.00
#
_symmetry.space_group_name_H-M   'P 1'
#
loop_
_entity.id
_entity.type
_entity.pdbx_description
1 polymer ?
#
loop_
_entity_poly.entity_id
_entity_poly.type
_entity_poly.pdbx_seq_one_letter_code
_entity_poly.pdbx_strand_id
1 'polypeptide(L)'
;MDFQPVFFAFILCVLAVEGLKPGECEVCIKTLDKFSATLSEDVKKDPKKIEAKFKEFCKGSKNKENRFCYYLGGLEESATGILGEMSKPLSWSMPSDKICEKLKKKDNQICELRYDVEIDLKTVDLKKLKVRDLKRILNDWGEVCEGCIEKGEYLKRIEELKPKHTEL
;
A
#
# COMPACT_ATOMS: atom_id res chain seq x y z
N MET A 1 -0.28 -35.15 53.30
CA MET A 1 -0.91 -33.83 53.39
C MET A 1 0.24 -32.91 53.78
N ASP A 2 0.74 -32.03 52.92
CA ASP A 2 -0.01 -30.96 52.31
C ASP A 2 0.33 -30.69 50.85
N PHE A 3 -0.71 -30.27 50.15
CA PHE A 3 -0.85 -30.09 48.71
C PHE A 3 -0.67 -28.59 48.43
N GLN A 4 0.52 -28.16 47.97
CA GLN A 4 0.73 -26.76 47.57
C GLN A 4 0.60 -26.64 46.04
N PRO A 5 -0.33 -25.82 45.53
CA PRO A 5 -0.70 -25.81 44.13
C PRO A 5 0.30 -25.01 43.29
N VAL A 6 0.69 -25.65 42.20
CA VAL A 6 1.37 -25.08 41.05
C VAL A 6 0.46 -24.02 40.41
N PHE A 7 0.68 -22.74 40.71
CA PHE A 7 0.01 -21.63 40.03
C PHE A 7 0.87 -21.18 38.84
N PHE A 8 0.81 -21.94 37.74
CA PHE A 8 1.30 -21.50 36.43
C PHE A 8 0.38 -20.37 35.94
N ALA A 9 0.75 -19.12 36.19
CA ALA A 9 0.11 -17.97 35.58
C ALA A 9 0.56 -17.87 34.10
N PHE A 10 -0.16 -18.57 33.22
CA PHE A 10 -0.03 -18.42 31.78
C PHE A 10 -0.68 -17.08 31.38
N ILE A 11 0.09 -15.99 31.42
CA ILE A 11 -0.34 -14.69 30.87
C ILE A 11 -0.40 -14.86 29.34
N LEU A 12 -1.61 -15.02 28.83
CA LEU A 12 -1.90 -14.99 27.40
C LEU A 12 -1.84 -13.52 26.95
N CYS A 13 -0.66 -13.06 26.52
CA CYS A 13 -0.54 -11.80 25.78
C CYS A 13 -1.28 -11.96 24.45
N VAL A 14 -2.51 -11.46 24.37
CA VAL A 14 -3.23 -11.30 23.10
C VAL A 14 -2.50 -10.21 22.32
N LEU A 15 -1.56 -10.59 21.47
CA LEU A 15 -0.98 -9.70 20.47
C LEU A 15 -2.10 -9.32 19.50
N ALA A 16 -2.54 -8.07 19.55
CA ALA A 16 -3.46 -7.54 18.56
C ALA A 16 -2.81 -7.65 17.17
N VAL A 17 -3.40 -8.46 16.29
CA VAL A 17 -2.95 -8.58 14.90
C VAL A 17 -3.51 -7.39 14.14
N GLU A 18 -2.76 -6.30 14.09
CA GLU A 18 -3.06 -5.16 13.23
C GLU A 18 -2.82 -5.53 11.76
N GLY A 19 -3.87 -6.00 11.10
CA GLY A 19 -3.87 -6.24 9.65
C GLY A 19 -4.08 -4.97 8.83
N LEU A 20 -3.86 -5.07 7.52
CA LEU A 20 -4.18 -4.00 6.58
C LEU A 20 -5.68 -3.72 6.55
N LYS A 21 -6.03 -2.42 6.50
CA LYS A 21 -7.42 -2.01 6.28
C LYS A 21 -7.83 -2.30 4.83
N PRO A 22 -9.13 -2.54 4.55
CA PRO A 22 -9.62 -2.68 3.18
C PRO A 22 -9.20 -1.47 2.31
N GLY A 23 -8.60 -1.74 1.14
CA GLY A 23 -8.10 -0.70 0.23
C GLY A 23 -6.82 0.01 0.69
N GLU A 24 -6.04 -0.63 1.57
CA GLU A 24 -4.69 -0.21 1.94
C GLU A 24 -3.63 -0.98 1.14
N CYS A 25 -2.48 -0.36 0.85
CA CYS A 25 -1.40 -0.94 0.05
C CYS A 25 -1.79 -1.44 -1.35
N GLU A 26 -2.85 -0.89 -1.97
CA GLU A 26 -3.41 -1.41 -3.23
C GLU A 26 -2.37 -1.60 -4.34
N VAL A 27 -1.50 -0.62 -4.56
CA VAL A 27 -0.43 -0.73 -5.58
C VAL A 27 0.55 -1.84 -5.23
N CYS A 28 0.98 -1.93 -3.97
CA CYS A 28 1.88 -2.99 -3.52
C CYS A 28 1.27 -4.37 -3.75
N ILE A 29 0.02 -4.58 -3.31
CA ILE A 29 -0.66 -5.88 -3.40
C ILE A 29 -0.83 -6.29 -4.85
N LYS A 30 -1.43 -5.42 -5.69
CA LYS A 30 -1.67 -5.73 -7.10
C LYS A 30 -0.36 -5.98 -7.87
N THR A 31 0.68 -5.20 -7.58
CA THR A 31 1.98 -5.38 -8.25
C THR A 31 2.64 -6.71 -7.84
N LEU A 32 2.58 -7.08 -6.56
CA LEU A 32 3.11 -8.35 -6.08
C LEU A 32 2.31 -9.56 -6.59
N ASP A 33 0.99 -9.48 -6.64
CA ASP A 33 0.15 -10.55 -7.20
C ASP A 33 0.48 -10.76 -8.69
N LYS A 34 0.56 -9.66 -9.45
CA LYS A 34 0.96 -9.68 -10.86
C LYS A 34 2.34 -10.29 -11.04
N PHE A 35 3.32 -9.89 -10.24
CA PHE A 35 4.67 -10.43 -10.28
C PHE A 35 4.70 -11.92 -9.90
N SER A 36 4.07 -12.31 -8.80
CA SER A 36 4.02 -13.69 -8.31
C SER A 36 3.42 -14.65 -9.34
N ALA A 37 2.41 -14.21 -10.08
CA ALA A 37 1.81 -14.97 -11.18
C ALA A 37 2.78 -15.24 -12.35
N THR A 38 3.84 -14.44 -12.51
CA THR A 38 4.87 -14.68 -13.54
C THR A 38 5.91 -15.72 -13.15
N LEU A 39 5.94 -16.14 -11.89
CA LEU A 39 7.00 -17.01 -11.38
C LEU A 39 6.64 -18.49 -11.53
N SER A 40 7.59 -19.26 -12.04
CA SER A 40 7.53 -20.72 -12.02
C SER A 40 7.87 -21.29 -10.64
N GLU A 41 7.42 -22.52 -10.39
CA GLU A 41 7.60 -23.20 -9.10
C GLU A 41 9.07 -23.43 -8.71
N ASP A 42 9.99 -23.55 -9.68
CA ASP A 42 11.42 -23.67 -9.43
C ASP A 42 12.06 -22.33 -9.00
N VAL A 43 11.52 -21.21 -9.47
CA VAL A 43 11.95 -19.85 -9.08
C VAL A 43 11.42 -19.51 -7.70
N LYS A 44 10.16 -19.85 -7.41
CA LYS A 44 9.52 -19.56 -6.12
C LYS A 44 10.27 -20.18 -4.92
N LYS A 45 11.14 -21.16 -5.11
CA LYS A 45 11.88 -21.79 -4.00
C LYS A 45 13.17 -21.06 -3.61
N ASP A 46 13.63 -20.10 -4.42
CA ASP A 46 14.91 -19.43 -4.21
C ASP A 46 14.72 -17.90 -4.17
N PRO A 47 14.87 -17.27 -3.00
CA PRO A 47 14.79 -15.82 -2.85
C PRO A 47 15.67 -15.06 -3.83
N LYS A 48 16.89 -15.54 -4.12
CA LYS A 48 17.79 -14.84 -5.05
C LYS A 48 17.29 -14.87 -6.49
N LYS A 49 16.66 -15.98 -6.91
CA LYS A 49 16.02 -16.05 -8.23
C LYS A 49 14.79 -15.16 -8.30
N ILE A 50 14.01 -15.09 -7.23
CA ILE A 50 12.87 -14.15 -7.12
C ILE A 50 13.35 -12.71 -7.25
N GLU A 51 14.43 -12.33 -6.57
CA GLU A 51 15.01 -10.98 -6.67
C GLU A 51 15.48 -10.65 -8.09
N ALA A 52 16.14 -11.60 -8.77
CA ALA A 52 16.55 -11.42 -10.17
C ALA A 52 15.34 -11.23 -11.10
N LYS A 53 14.31 -12.07 -10.94
CA LYS A 53 13.06 -11.94 -11.71
C LYS A 53 12.29 -10.67 -11.40
N PHE A 54 12.35 -10.18 -10.17
CA PHE A 54 11.71 -8.93 -9.80
C PHE A 54 12.40 -7.73 -10.49
N LYS A 55 13.74 -7.73 -10.55
CA LYS A 55 14.47 -6.71 -11.32
C LYS A 55 14.13 -6.75 -12.81
N GLU A 56 14.01 -7.94 -13.40
CA GLU A 56 13.55 -8.09 -14.80
C GLU A 56 12.12 -7.54 -14.98
N PHE A 57 11.19 -7.90 -14.09
CA PHE A 57 9.82 -7.39 -14.08
C PHE A 57 9.79 -5.86 -14.01
N CYS A 58 10.63 -5.27 -13.17
CA CYS A 58 10.68 -3.83 -12.97
C CYS A 58 11.14 -3.03 -14.20
N LYS A 59 11.93 -3.61 -15.12
CA LYS A 59 12.33 -2.95 -16.37
C LYS A 59 11.14 -2.62 -17.28
N GLY A 60 10.07 -3.40 -17.22
CA GLY A 60 8.84 -3.17 -17.98
C GLY A 60 7.78 -2.34 -17.24
N SER A 61 8.01 -2.02 -15.97
CA SER A 61 7.04 -1.33 -15.12
C SER A 61 6.91 0.15 -15.47
N LYS A 62 5.71 0.70 -15.32
CA LYS A 62 5.39 2.12 -15.57
C LYS A 62 4.65 2.72 -14.38
N ASN A 63 4.62 4.05 -14.29
CA ASN A 63 3.81 4.81 -13.34
C ASN A 63 4.00 4.34 -11.88
N LYS A 64 2.90 4.03 -11.17
CA LYS A 64 2.93 3.63 -9.75
C LYS A 64 3.62 2.27 -9.52
N GLU A 65 3.57 1.35 -10.48
CA GLU A 65 4.32 0.08 -10.40
C GLU A 65 5.83 0.36 -10.46
N ASN A 66 6.26 1.28 -11.32
CA ASN A 66 7.66 1.70 -11.40
C ASN A 66 8.13 2.37 -10.10
N ARG A 67 7.28 3.21 -9.49
CA ARG A 67 7.57 3.80 -8.18
C ARG A 67 7.68 2.75 -7.06
N PHE A 68 6.84 1.72 -7.10
CA PHE A 68 6.94 0.58 -6.18
C PHE A 68 8.25 -0.20 -6.38
N CYS A 69 8.61 -0.49 -7.63
CA CYS A 69 9.90 -1.08 -7.99
C CYS A 69 11.09 -0.26 -7.48
N TYR A 70 11.01 1.07 -7.59
CA TYR A 70 12.02 1.97 -7.07
C TYR A 70 12.21 1.82 -5.56
N TYR A 71 11.12 1.83 -4.77
CA TYR A 71 11.19 1.69 -3.31
C TYR A 71 11.75 0.35 -2.85
N LEU A 72 11.47 -0.73 -3.59
CA LEU A 72 11.99 -2.05 -3.25
C LEU A 72 13.45 -2.29 -3.64
N GLY A 73 14.07 -1.46 -4.48
CA GLY A 73 15.40 -1.73 -5.02
C GLY A 73 15.42 -2.52 -6.33
N GLY A 74 14.32 -2.49 -7.08
CA GLY A 74 14.14 -3.24 -8.32
C GLY A 74 14.71 -2.57 -9.58
N LEU A 75 15.08 -1.28 -9.50
CA LEU A 75 15.65 -0.51 -10.62
C LEU A 75 17.14 -0.26 -10.42
N GLU A 76 17.87 0.02 -11.50
CA GLU A 76 19.32 0.28 -11.45
C GLU A 76 19.65 1.57 -10.69
N GLU A 77 18.75 2.55 -10.75
CA GLU A 77 18.84 3.84 -10.04
C GLU A 77 18.33 3.77 -8.58
N SER A 78 17.79 2.63 -8.17
CA SER A 78 17.36 2.45 -6.79
C SER A 78 18.57 2.32 -5.86
N ALA A 79 18.48 2.87 -4.66
CA ALA A 79 19.41 2.51 -3.59
C ALA A 79 19.36 1.00 -3.31
N THR A 80 20.40 0.44 -2.67
CA THR A 80 20.40 -0.96 -2.20
C THR A 80 19.12 -1.21 -1.40
N GLY A 81 18.19 -1.97 -1.96
CA GLY A 81 16.80 -1.99 -1.49
C GLY A 81 16.46 -3.14 -0.57
N ILE A 82 15.21 -3.16 -0.14
CA ILE A 82 14.63 -4.17 0.76
C ILE A 82 14.07 -5.38 0.01
N LEU A 83 14.64 -5.73 -1.16
CA LEU A 83 14.19 -6.87 -1.98
C LEU A 83 14.06 -8.16 -1.19
N GLY A 84 14.96 -8.40 -0.23
CA GLY A 84 14.94 -9.57 0.66
C GLY A 84 13.70 -9.66 1.56
N GLU A 85 13.07 -8.52 1.88
CA GLU A 85 11.83 -8.44 2.67
C GLU A 85 10.59 -8.82 1.82
N MET A 86 10.73 -8.86 0.49
CA MET A 86 9.71 -9.34 -0.43
C MET A 86 10.02 -10.77 -0.89
N SER A 87 11.26 -11.06 -1.28
CA SER A 87 11.66 -12.33 -1.89
C SER A 87 11.57 -13.52 -0.93
N LYS A 88 12.03 -13.37 0.32
CA LYS A 88 11.97 -14.46 1.31
C LYS A 88 10.52 -14.77 1.69
N PRO A 89 9.63 -13.77 1.94
CA PRO A 89 8.25 -14.10 2.18
C PRO A 89 7.54 -14.72 0.99
N LEU A 90 7.89 -14.31 -0.23
CA LEU A 90 7.30 -14.90 -1.42
C LEU A 90 7.73 -16.36 -1.61
N SER A 91 8.95 -16.74 -1.18
CA SER A 91 9.47 -18.09 -1.39
C SER A 91 8.80 -19.19 -0.59
N TRP A 92 8.15 -18.85 0.52
CA TRP A 92 7.30 -19.76 1.29
C TRP A 92 5.80 -19.49 1.05
N SER A 93 5.46 -18.84 -0.07
CA SER A 93 4.08 -18.55 -0.50
C SER A 93 3.28 -17.67 0.47
N MET A 94 3.93 -16.68 1.11
CA MET A 94 3.20 -15.69 1.90
C MET A 94 2.29 -14.85 0.98
N PRO A 95 1.01 -14.66 1.32
CA PRO A 95 0.11 -13.80 0.55
C PRO A 95 0.61 -12.35 0.43
N SER A 96 0.34 -11.71 -0.71
CA SER A 96 0.83 -10.37 -1.05
C SER A 96 0.39 -9.29 -0.05
N ASP A 97 -0.82 -9.38 0.52
CA ASP A 97 -1.29 -8.47 1.57
C ASP A 97 -0.39 -8.54 2.81
N LYS A 98 0.03 -9.74 3.23
CA LYS A 98 0.94 -9.92 4.37
C LYS A 98 2.36 -9.49 4.07
N ILE A 99 2.82 -9.65 2.84
CA ILE A 99 4.11 -9.08 2.41
C ILE A 99 4.04 -7.55 2.46
N CYS A 100 3.00 -6.94 1.90
CA CYS A 100 2.81 -5.49 1.92
C CYS A 100 2.67 -4.93 3.34
N GLU A 101 2.03 -5.64 4.26
CA GLU A 101 1.96 -5.27 5.68
C GLU A 101 3.36 -5.22 6.32
N LYS A 102 4.24 -6.17 5.98
CA LYS A 102 5.63 -6.17 6.44
C LYS A 102 6.45 -5.05 5.80
N LEU A 103 6.29 -4.84 4.49
CA LEU A 103 6.95 -3.78 3.74
C LEU A 103 6.57 -2.40 4.29
N LYS A 104 5.29 -2.19 4.63
CA LYS A 104 4.80 -0.96 5.28
C LYS A 104 5.55 -0.63 6.57
N LYS A 105 5.91 -1.65 7.36
CA LYS A 105 6.65 -1.48 8.63
C LYS A 105 8.11 -1.07 8.39
N LYS A 106 8.65 -1.33 7.18
CA LYS A 106 10.00 -0.91 6.77
C LYS A 106 9.99 0.48 6.14
N ASP A 107 9.01 0.72 5.28
CA ASP A 107 8.80 1.97 4.57
C ASP A 107 7.29 2.16 4.34
N ASN A 108 6.72 3.16 5.02
CA ASN A 108 5.30 3.46 4.92
C ASN A 108 4.92 3.98 3.52
N GLN A 109 5.85 4.60 2.79
CA GLN A 109 5.60 5.18 1.47
C GLN A 109 5.14 4.13 0.46
N ILE A 110 5.58 2.88 0.63
CA ILE A 110 5.17 1.73 -0.20
C ILE A 110 3.66 1.56 -0.21
N CYS A 111 3.01 1.71 0.94
CA CYS A 111 1.56 1.53 1.09
C CYS A 111 0.76 2.82 0.93
N GLU A 112 1.44 3.96 0.89
CA GLU A 112 0.88 5.24 0.50
C GLU A 112 0.69 5.35 -1.02
N LEU A 113 1.46 4.57 -1.81
CA LEU A 113 1.22 4.42 -3.25
C LEU A 113 -0.20 3.89 -3.50
N ARG A 114 -0.97 4.67 -4.25
CA ARG A 114 -2.28 4.28 -4.78
C ARG A 114 -2.35 4.60 -6.25
N TYR A 115 -3.17 3.86 -6.98
CA TYR A 115 -3.53 4.24 -8.34
C TYR A 115 -4.28 5.57 -8.27
N ASP A 116 -4.06 6.39 -9.30
CA ASP A 116 -4.85 7.60 -9.44
C ASP A 116 -6.28 7.13 -9.79
N VAL A 117 -7.21 7.37 -8.87
CA VAL A 117 -8.63 7.17 -9.13
C VAL A 117 -9.04 8.38 -9.95
N GLU A 118 -9.42 8.18 -11.20
CA GLU A 118 -10.19 9.19 -11.92
C GLU A 118 -11.49 9.37 -11.14
N ILE A 119 -11.60 10.52 -10.48
CA ILE A 119 -12.77 10.82 -9.65
C ILE A 119 -13.80 11.43 -10.59
N ASP A 120 -14.77 10.64 -11.02
CA ASP A 120 -15.96 11.18 -11.66
C ASP A 120 -16.80 11.90 -10.59
N LEU A 121 -16.62 13.22 -10.54
CA LEU A 121 -17.27 14.13 -9.60
C LEU A 121 -18.82 14.12 -9.73
N LYS A 122 -19.36 13.60 -10.85
CA LYS A 122 -20.80 13.48 -11.08
C LYS A 122 -21.42 12.28 -10.35
N THR A 123 -20.66 11.19 -10.16
CA THR A 123 -21.18 9.91 -9.63
C THR A 123 -20.57 9.51 -8.30
N VAL A 124 -19.42 10.06 -7.93
CA VAL A 124 -18.72 9.70 -6.69
C VAL A 124 -19.40 10.30 -5.44
N ASP A 125 -19.47 9.51 -4.38
CA ASP A 125 -19.79 10.01 -3.05
C ASP A 125 -18.54 10.58 -2.38
N LEU A 126 -18.40 11.90 -2.41
CA LEU A 126 -17.25 12.62 -1.85
C LEU A 126 -17.02 12.27 -0.37
N LYS A 127 -18.06 11.94 0.39
CA LYS A 127 -17.95 11.60 1.82
C LYS A 127 -17.18 10.31 2.05
N LYS A 128 -17.11 9.39 1.07
CA LYS A 128 -16.36 8.13 1.17
C LYS A 128 -14.87 8.29 0.87
N LEU A 129 -14.47 9.40 0.26
CA LEU A 129 -13.08 9.67 -0.09
C LEU A 129 -12.22 9.98 1.13
N LYS A 130 -10.90 9.76 1.05
CA LYS A 130 -9.97 10.14 2.11
C LYS A 130 -9.55 11.60 1.92
N VAL A 131 -9.11 12.26 2.99
CA VAL A 131 -8.64 13.67 2.97
C VAL A 131 -7.62 13.92 1.85
N ARG A 132 -6.72 12.96 1.60
CA ARG A 132 -5.73 13.06 0.53
C ARG A 132 -6.36 13.10 -0.87
N ASP A 133 -7.41 12.32 -1.11
CA ASP A 133 -8.11 12.31 -2.41
C ASP A 133 -8.90 13.61 -2.59
N LEU A 134 -9.48 14.14 -1.50
CA LEU A 134 -10.10 15.47 -1.48
C LEU A 134 -9.09 16.58 -1.81
N LYS A 135 -7.89 16.54 -1.21
CA LYS A 135 -6.78 17.44 -1.53
C LYS A 135 -6.38 17.36 -2.99
N ARG A 136 -6.39 16.16 -3.58
CA ARG A 136 -6.08 15.97 -5.00
C ARG A 136 -7.12 16.66 -5.90
N ILE A 137 -8.42 16.50 -5.62
CA ILE A 137 -9.48 17.19 -6.38
C ILE A 137 -9.22 18.71 -6.42
N LEU A 138 -8.95 19.31 -5.26
CA LEU A 138 -8.66 20.74 -5.17
C LEU A 138 -7.42 21.11 -5.99
N ASN A 139 -6.34 20.34 -5.87
CA ASN A 139 -5.10 20.59 -6.62
C ASN A 139 -5.29 20.44 -8.15
N ASP A 140 -6.08 19.46 -8.59
CA ASP A 140 -6.39 19.24 -10.01
C ASP A 140 -7.21 20.41 -10.59
N TRP A 141 -8.03 21.06 -9.77
CA TRP A 141 -8.73 22.31 -10.10
C TRP A 141 -7.86 23.57 -9.95
N GLY A 142 -6.62 23.44 -9.47
CA GLY A 142 -5.74 24.58 -9.16
C GLY A 142 -6.19 25.38 -7.94
N GLU A 143 -7.01 24.79 -7.08
CA GLU A 143 -7.61 25.41 -5.91
C GLU A 143 -6.85 25.01 -4.63
N VAL A 144 -6.66 25.98 -3.74
CA VAL A 144 -6.04 25.75 -2.43
C VAL A 144 -7.13 25.89 -1.36
N CYS A 145 -7.16 24.98 -0.38
CA CYS A 145 -7.93 25.21 0.84
C CYS A 145 -7.01 25.67 1.97
N GLU A 146 -6.89 26.98 2.15
CA GLU A 146 -6.22 27.57 3.31
C GLU A 146 -7.07 27.34 4.57
N GLY A 147 -6.48 26.73 5.59
CA GLY A 147 -7.15 26.47 6.87
C GLY A 147 -7.96 25.18 6.95
N CYS A 148 -8.07 24.36 5.89
CA CYS A 148 -8.67 23.04 6.01
C CYS A 148 -7.76 22.09 6.83
N ILE A 149 -8.17 21.74 8.04
CA ILE A 149 -7.52 20.78 8.93
C ILE A 149 -8.30 19.46 8.93
N GLU A 150 -9.62 19.53 8.99
CA GLU A 150 -10.51 18.39 9.11
C GLU A 150 -11.14 17.99 7.77
N LYS A 151 -11.52 16.70 7.65
CA LYS A 151 -12.15 16.16 6.42
C LYS A 151 -13.41 16.92 6.01
N GLY A 152 -14.21 17.37 6.97
CA GLY A 152 -15.45 18.11 6.71
C GLY A 152 -15.21 19.44 5.99
N GLU A 153 -14.09 20.11 6.28
CA GLU A 153 -13.72 21.39 5.69
C GLU A 153 -13.31 21.22 4.22
N TYR A 154 -12.52 20.17 3.93
CA TYR A 154 -12.19 19.81 2.55
C TYR A 154 -13.44 19.48 1.73
N LEU A 155 -14.40 18.74 2.32
CA LEU A 155 -15.66 18.41 1.66
C LEU A 155 -16.47 19.67 1.33
N LYS A 156 -16.61 20.58 2.30
CA LYS A 156 -17.35 21.82 2.11
C LYS A 156 -16.73 22.67 1.00
N ARG A 157 -15.39 22.81 1.00
CA ARG A 157 -14.67 23.57 -0.03
C ARG A 157 -14.87 22.97 -1.43
N ILE A 158 -14.85 21.64 -1.53
CA ILE A 158 -15.08 20.95 -2.82
C ILE A 158 -16.52 21.16 -3.29
N GLU A 159 -17.53 21.04 -2.43
CA GLU A 159 -18.93 21.27 -2.81
C GLU A 159 -19.19 22.71 -3.26
N GLU A 160 -18.56 23.70 -2.62
CA GLU A 160 -18.62 25.12 -3.05
C GLU A 160 -18.02 25.37 -4.44
N LEU A 161 -16.96 24.62 -4.78
CA LEU A 161 -16.22 24.76 -6.03
C LEU A 161 -16.75 23.85 -7.15
N LYS A 162 -17.42 22.76 -6.80
CA LYS A 162 -17.96 21.76 -7.72
C LYS A 162 -18.75 22.36 -8.89
N PRO A 163 -19.72 23.27 -8.72
CA PRO A 163 -20.43 23.85 -9.87
C PRO A 163 -19.51 24.59 -10.84
N LYS A 164 -18.44 25.25 -10.36
CA LYS A 164 -17.51 26.00 -11.21
C LYS A 164 -16.62 25.12 -12.08
N HIS A 165 -16.33 23.90 -11.61
CA HIS A 165 -15.37 22.99 -12.23
C HIS A 165 -16.00 21.75 -12.88
N THR A 166 -17.32 21.58 -12.74
CA THR A 166 -18.06 20.44 -13.31
C THR A 166 -19.19 20.86 -14.26
N GLU A 167 -19.46 22.17 -14.40
CA GLU A 167 -20.35 22.73 -15.42
C GLU A 167 -19.55 23.15 -16.67
N LEU A 168 -19.19 22.14 -17.47
CA LEU A 168 -18.99 22.21 -18.92
C LEU A 168 -19.37 20.84 -19.51
#